data_AF-Q7X1I1-F1
#
_entry.id   AF-Q7X1I1-F1
#
_cell.length_a   1.000
_cell.length_b   1.000
_cell.length_c   1.000
_cell.angle_alpha   90.00
_cell.angle_beta   90.00
_cell.angle_gamma   90.00
#
_symmetry.space_group_name_H-M   'P 1'
#
loop_
_entity.id
_entity.type
_entity.pdbx_description
1 polymer ?
#
loop_
_entity_poly.entity_id
_entity_poly.type
_entity_poly.pdbx_seq_one_letter_code
_entity_poly.pdbx_strand_id
1 'polypeptide(L)'
;LRREHPGSILIPQAALLMGEMLVKKNLNVRHESDTSKLLVREASEDLWMARTDLPPGPLRDEATYAIARLLFSQGLYPEARGMVELGLRESPDGPFAIPQELLLSSCWRRSGNPRKAMDVLSRLGANIESASDVRKTDKIDYLYESGGVSLDLGRLADAGEYYRAAIALAPDYAYAHPKRLYDLGLYSDRIGHEKKGFQAFSGVLEAEARKGFMFPMASYRMAEISGRLGR
;
A
#
# COMPACT_ATOMS: atom_id res chain seq x y z
N LEU A 1 -9.21 -29.25 9.32
CA LEU A 1 -9.17 -28.05 10.19
C LEU A 1 -10.54 -27.40 10.43
N ARG A 2 -11.14 -26.60 9.53
CA ARG A 2 -12.47 -25.94 9.77
C ARG A 2 -13.64 -26.91 10.07
N ARG A 3 -13.66 -28.08 9.42
CA ARG A 3 -14.73 -29.08 9.58
C ARG A 3 -14.57 -30.00 10.80
N GLU A 4 -13.40 -30.03 11.41
CA GLU A 4 -13.08 -31.04 12.43
C GLU A 4 -13.30 -30.54 13.87
N HIS A 5 -13.26 -29.22 14.11
CA HIS A 5 -13.38 -28.64 15.45
C HIS A 5 -14.14 -27.30 15.49
N PRO A 6 -15.46 -27.27 15.27
CA PRO A 6 -16.27 -26.05 15.37
C PRO A 6 -16.14 -25.45 16.78
N GLY A 7 -15.42 -24.34 16.93
CA GLY A 7 -15.10 -23.70 18.22
C GLY A 7 -13.62 -23.70 18.62
N SER A 8 -12.72 -24.26 17.80
CA SER A 8 -11.27 -24.15 18.04
C SER A 8 -10.78 -22.71 17.92
N ILE A 9 -9.96 -22.27 18.88
CA ILE A 9 -9.24 -20.98 18.84
C ILE A 9 -8.35 -20.82 17.60
N LEU A 10 -8.04 -21.91 16.90
CA LEU A 10 -7.23 -21.91 15.68
C LEU A 10 -8.04 -21.57 14.43
N ILE A 11 -9.37 -21.71 14.44
CA ILE A 11 -10.21 -21.40 13.28
C ILE A 11 -10.05 -19.96 12.81
N PRO A 12 -10.18 -18.94 13.69
CA PRO A 12 -10.07 -17.56 13.23
C PRO A 12 -8.63 -17.16 12.88
N GLN A 13 -7.61 -17.79 13.47
CA GLN A 13 -6.21 -17.61 13.07
C GLN A 13 -5.94 -18.22 11.68
N ALA A 14 -6.46 -19.41 11.41
CA ALA A 14 -6.36 -20.04 10.11
C ALA A 14 -7.11 -19.22 9.04
N ALA A 15 -8.25 -18.62 9.40
CA ALA A 15 -8.99 -17.73 8.52
C ALA A 15 -8.19 -16.47 8.17
N LEU A 16 -7.53 -15.86 9.16
CA LEU A 16 -6.62 -14.74 8.92
C LEU A 16 -5.54 -15.12 7.89
N LEU A 17 -4.84 -16.23 8.13
CA LEU A 17 -3.79 -16.72 7.23
C LEU A 17 -4.31 -16.98 5.81
N MET A 18 -5.45 -17.66 5.69
CA MET A 18 -6.08 -17.95 4.39
C MET A 18 -6.49 -16.67 3.67
N GLY A 19 -7.11 -15.73 4.39
CA GLY A 19 -7.48 -14.42 3.86
C GLY A 19 -6.27 -13.68 3.30
N GLU A 20 -5.17 -13.60 4.04
CA GLU A 20 -3.94 -12.95 3.58
C GLU A 20 -3.31 -13.63 2.36
N MET A 21 -3.31 -14.97 2.33
CA MET A 21 -2.83 -15.73 1.18
C MET A 21 -3.65 -15.42 -0.07
N LEU A 22 -4.98 -15.33 0.06
CA LEU A 22 -5.89 -14.99 -1.03
C LEU A 22 -5.70 -13.55 -1.51
N VAL A 23 -5.50 -12.59 -0.60
CA VAL A 23 -5.13 -11.20 -0.94
C VAL A 23 -3.85 -11.18 -1.77
N LYS A 24 -2.79 -11.87 -1.31
CA LYS A 24 -1.51 -11.94 -2.04
C LYS A 24 -1.67 -12.61 -3.41
N LYS A 25 -2.48 -13.66 -3.50
CA LYS A 25 -2.77 -14.35 -4.77
C LYS A 25 -3.52 -13.43 -5.74
N ASN A 26 -4.48 -12.64 -5.25
CA ASN A 26 -5.24 -11.71 -6.07
C ASN A 26 -4.34 -10.67 -6.76
N LEU A 27 -3.26 -10.21 -6.12
CA LEU A 27 -2.28 -9.28 -6.71
C LEU A 27 -1.59 -9.84 -7.97
N ASN A 28 -1.57 -11.16 -8.15
CA ASN A 28 -0.94 -11.82 -9.30
C ASN A 28 -1.92 -12.18 -10.43
N VAL A 29 -3.21 -11.88 -10.24
CA VAL A 29 -4.27 -12.18 -11.22
C VAL A 29 -4.69 -10.87 -11.92
N ARG A 30 -5.20 -10.99 -13.15
CA ARG A 30 -5.70 -9.82 -13.88
C ARG A 30 -6.87 -9.20 -13.09
N HIS A 31 -6.75 -7.92 -12.76
CA HIS A 31 -7.81 -7.15 -12.14
C HIS A 31 -9.12 -7.28 -12.95
N GLU A 32 -10.25 -7.36 -12.24
CA GLU A 32 -11.62 -7.46 -12.77
C GLU A 32 -11.98 -8.76 -13.49
N SER A 33 -11.07 -9.74 -13.56
CA SER A 33 -11.41 -11.11 -13.99
C SER A 33 -12.33 -11.81 -12.99
N ASP A 34 -13.10 -12.80 -13.44
CA ASP A 34 -13.97 -13.59 -12.55
C ASP A 34 -13.18 -14.29 -11.45
N THR A 35 -11.96 -14.73 -11.76
CA THR A 35 -11.02 -15.28 -10.78
C THR A 35 -10.63 -14.24 -9.73
N SER A 36 -10.35 -12.99 -10.13
CA SER A 36 -10.03 -11.92 -9.19
C SER A 36 -11.22 -11.61 -8.27
N LYS A 37 -12.43 -11.51 -8.84
CA LYS A 37 -13.67 -11.29 -8.07
C LYS A 37 -13.91 -12.40 -7.03
N LEU A 38 -13.71 -13.66 -7.42
CA LEU A 38 -13.81 -14.80 -6.51
C LEU A 38 -12.77 -14.72 -5.38
N LEU A 39 -11.50 -14.47 -5.71
CA LEU A 39 -10.43 -14.37 -4.71
C LEU A 39 -10.68 -13.23 -3.72
N VAL A 40 -11.15 -12.08 -4.20
CA VAL A 40 -11.52 -10.93 -3.35
C VAL A 40 -12.67 -11.29 -2.42
N ARG A 41 -13.69 -11.99 -2.93
CA ARG A 41 -14.83 -12.45 -2.14
C ARG A 41 -14.39 -13.42 -1.04
N GLU A 42 -13.66 -14.47 -1.39
CA GLU A 42 -13.18 -15.47 -0.43
C GLU A 42 -12.26 -14.84 0.62
N ALA A 43 -11.33 -13.98 0.19
CA ALA A 43 -10.46 -13.24 1.11
C ALA A 43 -11.28 -12.36 2.08
N SER A 44 -12.31 -11.68 1.57
CA SER A 44 -13.17 -10.84 2.41
C SER A 44 -13.91 -11.68 3.44
N GLU A 45 -14.53 -12.79 3.04
CA GLU A 45 -15.25 -13.69 3.94
C GLU A 45 -14.34 -14.22 5.06
N ASP A 46 -13.13 -14.68 4.71
CA ASP A 46 -12.15 -15.22 5.66
C ASP A 46 -11.64 -14.15 6.63
N LEU A 47 -11.32 -12.94 6.15
CA LEU A 47 -10.82 -11.86 6.99
C LEU A 47 -11.89 -11.27 7.91
N TRP A 48 -13.14 -11.14 7.44
CA TRP A 48 -14.25 -10.67 8.27
C TRP A 48 -14.56 -11.66 9.40
N MET A 49 -14.55 -12.96 9.11
CA MET A 49 -14.70 -13.98 10.14
C MET A 49 -13.55 -13.93 11.14
N ALA A 50 -12.30 -13.84 10.66
CA ALA A 50 -11.13 -13.70 11.53
C ALA A 50 -11.26 -12.50 12.48
N ARG A 51 -11.55 -11.30 11.96
CA ARG A 51 -11.71 -10.10 12.80
C ARG A 51 -12.84 -10.26 13.84
N THR A 52 -13.97 -10.86 13.44
CA THR A 52 -15.15 -11.01 14.31
C THR A 52 -14.87 -11.94 15.48
N ASP A 53 -14.19 -13.05 15.21
CA ASP A 53 -14.02 -14.15 16.18
C ASP A 53 -12.70 -14.06 16.97
N LEU A 54 -11.67 -13.38 16.45
CA LEU A 54 -10.44 -13.10 17.21
C LEU A 54 -10.75 -12.12 18.35
N PRO A 55 -10.22 -12.29 19.58
CA PRO A 55 -10.35 -11.28 20.63
C PRO A 55 -9.56 -10.00 20.30
N PRO A 56 -9.81 -8.87 21.00
CA PRO A 56 -8.98 -7.68 20.88
C PRO A 56 -7.49 -7.98 21.09
N GLY A 57 -6.63 -7.41 20.24
CA GLY A 57 -5.19 -7.62 20.27
C GLY A 57 -4.57 -7.72 18.87
N PRO A 58 -3.26 -8.04 18.79
CA PRO A 58 -2.48 -7.91 17.55
C PRO A 58 -3.03 -8.65 16.34
N LEU A 59 -3.59 -9.85 16.53
CA LEU A 59 -4.16 -10.63 15.42
C LEU A 59 -5.47 -10.04 14.89
N ARG A 60 -6.30 -9.45 15.77
CA ARG A 60 -7.50 -8.74 15.32
C ARG A 60 -7.10 -7.45 14.59
N ASP A 61 -6.07 -6.75 15.06
CA ASP A 61 -5.53 -5.56 14.38
C ASP A 61 -5.00 -5.91 13.00
N GLU A 62 -4.28 -7.03 12.89
CA GLU A 62 -3.79 -7.58 11.62
C GLU A 62 -4.93 -7.87 10.65
N ALA A 63 -5.98 -8.57 11.11
CA ALA A 63 -7.18 -8.83 10.31
C ALA A 63 -7.83 -7.52 9.83
N THR A 64 -7.91 -6.52 10.70
CA THR A 64 -8.48 -5.20 10.40
C THR A 64 -7.67 -4.47 9.32
N TYR A 65 -6.36 -4.46 9.48
CA TYR A 65 -5.43 -3.88 8.52
C TYR A 65 -5.47 -4.61 7.17
N ALA A 66 -5.55 -5.95 7.19
CA ALA A 66 -5.69 -6.77 5.99
C ALA A 66 -7.00 -6.46 5.23
N ILE A 67 -8.13 -6.31 5.93
CA ILE A 67 -9.41 -5.88 5.33
C ILE A 67 -9.26 -4.49 4.70
N ALA A 68 -8.66 -3.53 5.43
CA ALA A 68 -8.46 -2.18 4.91
C ALA A 68 -7.60 -2.17 3.63
N ARG A 69 -6.52 -2.96 3.59
CA ARG A 69 -5.66 -3.10 2.39
C ARG A 69 -6.41 -3.74 1.23
N LEU A 70 -7.23 -4.75 1.51
CA LEU A 70 -8.07 -5.38 0.49
C LEU A 70 -9.03 -4.36 -0.11
N LEU A 71 -9.78 -3.63 0.72
CA LEU A 71 -10.68 -2.56 0.27
C LEU A 71 -9.94 -1.49 -0.54
N PHE A 72 -8.77 -1.05 -0.07
CA PHE A 72 -7.93 -0.10 -0.81
C PHE A 72 -7.54 -0.62 -2.19
N SER A 73 -7.16 -1.89 -2.31
CA SER A 73 -6.80 -2.52 -3.59
C SER A 73 -7.98 -2.60 -4.56
N GLN A 74 -9.21 -2.59 -4.06
CA GLN A 74 -10.44 -2.55 -4.86
C GLN A 74 -10.89 -1.12 -5.18
N GLY A 75 -10.14 -0.09 -4.79
CA GLY A 75 -10.52 1.31 -4.97
C GLY A 75 -11.57 1.82 -3.99
N LEU A 76 -11.96 1.01 -3.00
CA LEU A 76 -12.93 1.35 -1.95
C LEU A 76 -12.25 2.15 -0.84
N TYR A 77 -11.74 3.34 -1.20
CA TYR A 77 -10.97 4.19 -0.29
C TYR A 77 -11.76 4.71 0.92
N PRO A 78 -13.05 5.08 0.82
CA PRO A 78 -13.85 5.42 2.01
C PRO A 78 -13.99 4.26 3.01
N GLU A 79 -14.26 3.07 2.54
CA GLU A 79 -14.44 1.87 3.36
C GLU A 79 -13.11 1.44 3.99
N ALA A 80 -12.02 1.49 3.22
CA ALA A 80 -10.67 1.25 3.72
C ALA A 80 -10.31 2.21 4.86
N ARG A 81 -10.64 3.51 4.73
CA ARG A 81 -10.43 4.50 5.79
C ARG A 81 -11.24 4.18 7.03
N GLY A 82 -12.52 3.83 6.89
CA GLY A 82 -13.35 3.45 8.04
C GLY A 82 -12.76 2.26 8.81
N MET A 83 -12.20 1.27 8.11
CA MET A 83 -11.51 0.14 8.72
C MET A 83 -10.21 0.55 9.42
N VAL A 84 -9.42 1.45 8.82
CA VAL A 84 -8.22 1.99 9.45
C VAL A 84 -8.55 2.80 10.71
N GLU A 85 -9.53 3.71 10.63
CA GLU A 85 -9.96 4.53 11.77
C GLU A 85 -10.49 3.65 12.91
N LEU A 86 -11.18 2.55 12.58
CA LEU A 86 -11.62 1.56 13.56
C LEU A 86 -10.43 0.87 14.24
N GLY A 87 -9.47 0.37 13.47
CA GLY A 87 -8.28 -0.31 14.00
C GLY A 87 -7.41 0.60 14.87
N LEU A 88 -7.18 1.84 14.44
CA LEU A 88 -6.44 2.84 15.21
C LEU A 88 -7.17 3.27 16.49
N ARG A 89 -8.51 3.27 16.50
CA ARG A 89 -9.29 3.54 17.72
C ARG A 89 -9.23 2.39 18.72
N GLU A 90 -9.22 1.15 18.23
CA GLU A 90 -9.15 -0.05 19.08
C GLU A 90 -7.73 -0.27 19.64
N SER A 91 -6.71 0.01 18.83
CA SER A 91 -5.30 -0.26 19.13
C SER A 91 -4.40 0.86 18.61
N PRO A 92 -4.42 2.05 19.24
CA PRO A 92 -3.68 3.23 18.76
C PRO A 92 -2.15 3.03 18.76
N ASP A 93 -1.64 2.25 19.70
CA ASP A 93 -0.21 1.91 19.83
C ASP A 93 0.09 0.47 19.39
N GLY A 94 -0.82 -0.14 18.63
CA GLY A 94 -0.69 -1.51 18.14
C GLY A 94 0.43 -1.67 17.10
N PRO A 95 0.89 -2.89 16.83
CA PRO A 95 1.98 -3.16 15.88
C PRO A 95 1.67 -2.74 14.43
N PHE A 96 0.39 -2.50 14.13
CA PHE A 96 -0.09 -2.05 12.82
C PHE A 96 -0.47 -0.56 12.79
N ALA A 97 -0.22 0.22 13.85
CA ALA A 97 -0.61 1.64 13.91
C ALA A 97 0.04 2.46 12.78
N ILE A 98 1.37 2.38 12.63
CA ILE A 98 2.10 3.11 11.59
C ILE A 98 1.68 2.65 10.18
N PRO A 99 1.66 1.34 9.84
CA PRO A 99 1.14 0.89 8.54
C PRO A 99 -0.30 1.35 8.25
N GLN A 100 -1.16 1.37 9.27
CA GLN A 100 -2.53 1.86 9.13
C GLN A 100 -2.57 3.36 8.82
N GLU A 101 -1.80 4.19 9.52
CA GLU A 101 -1.71 5.63 9.20
C GLU A 101 -1.16 5.90 7.80
N LEU A 102 -0.16 5.13 7.35
CA LEU A 102 0.35 5.20 5.98
C LEU A 102 -0.71 4.81 4.95
N LEU A 103 -1.53 3.80 5.25
CA LEU A 103 -2.67 3.43 4.43
C LEU A 103 -3.76 4.51 4.42
N LEU A 104 -4.02 5.16 5.56
CA LEU A 104 -4.95 6.29 5.65
C LEU A 104 -4.50 7.45 4.75
N SER A 105 -3.21 7.82 4.81
CA SER A 105 -2.62 8.80 3.90
C SER A 105 -2.79 8.38 2.43
N SER A 106 -2.49 7.11 2.12
CA SER A 106 -2.68 6.56 0.78
C SER A 106 -4.13 6.64 0.31
N CYS A 107 -5.11 6.37 1.18
CA CYS A 107 -6.53 6.49 0.86
C CYS A 107 -6.90 7.94 0.52
N TRP A 108 -6.44 8.92 1.32
CA TRP A 108 -6.68 10.34 1.03
C TRP A 108 -6.03 10.78 -0.28
N ARG A 109 -4.78 10.37 -0.51
CA ARG A 109 -4.03 10.65 -1.73
C ARG A 109 -4.76 10.11 -2.96
N ARG A 110 -5.14 8.83 -2.94
CA ARG A 110 -5.87 8.16 -4.03
C ARG A 110 -7.28 8.71 -4.26
N SER A 111 -7.92 9.23 -3.21
CA SER A 111 -9.20 9.92 -3.30
C SER A 111 -9.08 11.38 -3.80
N GLY A 112 -7.92 11.79 -4.34
CA GLY A 112 -7.70 13.13 -4.87
C GLY A 112 -7.53 14.22 -3.82
N ASN A 113 -7.24 13.85 -2.57
CA ASN A 113 -7.09 14.77 -1.44
C ASN A 113 -5.66 14.73 -0.87
N PRO A 114 -4.62 15.12 -1.63
CA PRO A 114 -3.22 15.03 -1.18
C PRO A 114 -2.91 15.97 -0.01
N ARG A 115 -3.69 17.04 0.21
CA ARG A 115 -3.54 17.92 1.39
C ARG A 115 -3.85 17.16 2.69
N LYS A 116 -4.98 16.47 2.75
CA LYS A 116 -5.34 15.63 3.91
C LYS A 116 -4.36 14.48 4.11
N ALA A 117 -3.84 13.90 3.02
CA ALA A 117 -2.79 12.91 3.10
C ALA A 117 -1.52 13.48 3.77
N MET A 118 -1.13 14.71 3.42
CA MET A 118 0.01 15.38 4.05
C MET A 118 -0.24 15.72 5.53
N ASP A 119 -1.46 16.09 5.91
CA ASP A 119 -1.81 16.34 7.31
C ASP A 119 -1.70 15.07 8.18
N VAL A 120 -2.02 13.90 7.60
CA VAL A 120 -1.79 12.60 8.26
C VAL A 120 -0.29 12.35 8.40
N LEU A 121 0.48 12.49 7.32
CA LEU A 121 1.92 12.21 7.34
C LEU A 121 2.70 13.16 8.26
N SER A 122 2.30 14.42 8.35
CA SER A 122 2.97 15.40 9.22
C SER A 122 2.84 15.01 10.70
N ARG A 123 1.67 14.50 11.10
CA ARG A 123 1.45 13.98 12.47
C ARG A 123 2.22 12.69 12.70
N LEU A 124 2.19 11.77 11.73
CA LEU A 124 2.94 10.53 11.79
C LEU A 124 4.46 10.77 11.89
N GLY A 125 4.99 11.76 11.17
CA GLY A 125 6.40 12.12 11.20
C GLY A 125 6.88 12.47 12.61
N ALA A 126 6.12 13.30 13.34
CA ALA A 126 6.42 13.63 14.73
C ALA A 126 6.44 12.38 15.63
N ASN A 127 5.49 11.46 15.42
CA ASN A 127 5.44 10.20 16.15
C ASN A 127 6.66 9.31 15.84
N ILE A 128 7.02 9.16 14.56
CA ILE A 128 8.17 8.34 14.11
C ILE A 128 9.50 8.88 14.65
N GLU A 129 9.66 10.20 14.70
CA GLU A 129 10.86 10.84 15.26
C GLU A 129 11.00 10.62 16.77
N SER A 130 9.87 10.62 17.49
CA SER A 130 9.85 10.42 18.95
C SER A 130 9.93 8.96 19.39
N ALA A 131 9.59 8.01 18.52
CA ALA A 131 9.50 6.59 18.86
C ALA A 131 10.86 5.85 18.74
N SER A 132 11.24 5.11 19.78
CA SER A 132 12.49 4.35 19.85
C SER A 132 12.52 3.14 18.91
N ASP A 133 11.37 2.50 18.67
CA ASP A 133 11.29 1.15 18.10
C ASP A 133 10.51 1.07 16.78
N VAL A 134 10.59 2.12 15.95
CA VAL A 134 9.98 2.09 14.62
C VAL A 134 10.76 1.17 13.68
N ARG A 135 10.08 0.18 13.10
CA ARG A 135 10.68 -0.74 12.13
C ARG A 135 11.27 0.04 10.97
N LYS A 136 12.46 -0.36 10.52
CA LYS A 136 13.15 0.26 9.39
C LYS A 136 12.27 0.32 8.13
N THR A 137 11.49 -0.74 7.87
CA THR A 137 10.56 -0.81 6.73
C THR A 137 9.48 0.27 6.81
N ASP A 138 8.94 0.53 8.00
CA ASP A 138 7.91 1.55 8.19
C ASP A 138 8.46 2.96 7.95
N LYS A 139 9.71 3.23 8.39
CA LYS A 139 10.41 4.49 8.08
C LYS A 139 10.58 4.68 6.57
N ILE A 140 10.98 3.62 5.86
CA ILE A 140 11.14 3.67 4.40
C ILE A 140 9.81 3.92 3.71
N ASP A 141 8.76 3.19 4.08
CA ASP A 141 7.42 3.38 3.51
C ASP A 141 6.87 4.79 3.78
N TYR A 142 7.09 5.33 4.98
CA TYR A 142 6.76 6.71 5.33
C TYR A 142 7.44 7.73 4.42
N LEU A 143 8.75 7.58 4.17
CA LEU A 143 9.49 8.48 3.30
C LEU A 143 8.97 8.40 1.85
N TYR A 144 8.72 7.19 1.34
CA TYR A 144 8.15 7.06 0.00
C TYR A 144 6.73 7.62 -0.13
N GLU A 145 5.84 7.41 0.85
CA GLU A 145 4.52 8.04 0.83
C GLU A 145 4.60 9.56 0.92
N SER A 146 5.47 10.10 1.78
CA SER A 146 5.69 11.56 1.91
C SER A 146 6.24 12.17 0.63
N GLY A 147 7.15 11.48 -0.04
CA GLY A 147 7.62 11.86 -1.37
C GLY A 147 6.49 11.89 -2.39
N GLY A 148 5.66 10.84 -2.42
CA GLY A 148 4.53 10.72 -3.34
C GLY A 148 3.45 11.79 -3.12
N VAL A 149 3.10 12.07 -1.87
CA VAL A 149 2.13 13.13 -1.54
C VAL A 149 2.71 14.51 -1.86
N SER A 150 3.98 14.76 -1.57
CA SER A 150 4.66 16.03 -1.92
C SER A 150 4.69 16.25 -3.43
N LEU A 151 4.95 15.19 -4.19
CA LEU A 151 4.92 15.19 -5.64
C LEU A 151 3.53 15.56 -6.19
N ASP A 152 2.46 15.01 -5.60
CA ASP A 152 1.07 15.33 -5.99
C ASP A 152 0.66 16.76 -5.61
N LEU A 153 1.28 17.33 -4.58
CA LEU A 153 1.13 18.74 -4.20
C LEU A 153 1.98 19.70 -5.06
N GLY A 154 2.80 19.18 -5.99
CA GLY A 154 3.71 19.99 -6.81
C GLY A 154 4.97 20.47 -6.08
N ARG A 155 5.23 19.96 -4.86
CA ARG A 155 6.41 20.30 -4.06
C ARG A 155 7.58 19.40 -4.45
N LEU A 156 8.16 19.69 -5.62
CA LEU A 156 9.19 18.82 -6.22
C LEU A 156 10.46 18.73 -5.37
N ALA A 157 10.89 19.82 -4.74
CA ALA A 157 12.06 19.83 -3.86
C ALA A 157 11.88 18.89 -2.66
N ASP A 158 10.76 19.05 -1.93
CA ASP A 158 10.40 18.21 -0.78
C ASP A 158 10.31 16.74 -1.18
N ALA A 159 9.65 16.43 -2.31
CA ALA A 159 9.56 15.08 -2.83
C ALA A 159 10.96 14.47 -3.06
N GLY A 160 11.89 15.26 -3.62
CA GLY A 160 13.28 14.87 -3.83
C GLY A 160 14.03 14.58 -2.53
N GLU A 161 13.84 15.37 -1.47
CA GLU A 161 14.43 15.11 -0.16
C GLU A 161 13.94 13.77 0.42
N TYR A 162 12.62 13.55 0.41
CA TYR A 162 12.04 12.31 0.93
C TYR A 162 12.50 11.07 0.16
N TYR A 163 12.50 11.11 -1.17
CA TYR A 163 12.97 9.99 -1.98
C TYR A 163 14.46 9.73 -1.79
N ARG A 164 15.30 10.77 -1.69
CA ARG A 164 16.73 10.60 -1.38
C ARG A 164 16.95 9.96 -0.03
N ALA A 165 16.21 10.40 0.99
CA ALA A 165 16.28 9.80 2.32
C ALA A 165 15.85 8.31 2.30
N ALA A 166 14.78 7.97 1.56
CA ALA A 166 14.33 6.58 1.43
C ALA A 166 15.38 5.68 0.76
N ILE A 167 15.98 6.17 -0.34
CA ILE A 167 17.03 5.46 -1.08
C ILE A 167 18.29 5.31 -0.23
N ALA A 168 18.66 6.32 0.57
CA ALA A 168 19.80 6.23 1.48
C ALA A 168 19.61 5.15 2.56
N LEU A 169 18.37 4.95 3.04
CA LEU A 169 18.08 3.90 4.01
C LEU A 169 18.09 2.49 3.40
N ALA A 170 17.59 2.34 2.17
CA ALA A 170 17.56 1.07 1.45
C ALA A 170 17.53 1.29 -0.08
N PRO A 171 18.71 1.26 -0.74
CA PRO A 171 18.83 1.54 -2.17
C PRO A 171 18.00 0.60 -3.04
N ASP A 172 17.93 -0.68 -2.65
CA ASP A 172 17.25 -1.71 -3.45
C ASP A 172 15.76 -1.87 -3.12
N TYR A 173 15.26 -1.14 -2.12
CA TYR A 173 13.87 -1.29 -1.65
C TYR A 173 12.86 -1.04 -2.77
N ALA A 174 13.10 -0.05 -3.63
CA ALA A 174 12.16 0.24 -4.71
C ALA A 174 11.99 -0.92 -5.70
N TYR A 175 13.03 -1.72 -5.95
CA TYR A 175 12.98 -2.82 -6.92
C TYR A 175 12.10 -3.99 -6.45
N ALA A 176 11.98 -4.20 -5.14
CA ALA A 176 11.07 -5.21 -4.58
C ALA A 176 9.63 -4.68 -4.40
N HIS A 177 9.42 -3.37 -4.58
CA HIS A 177 8.14 -2.72 -4.33
C HIS A 177 7.74 -1.87 -5.55
N PRO A 178 7.05 -2.48 -6.55
CA PRO A 178 6.71 -1.83 -7.82
C PRO A 178 6.03 -0.46 -7.67
N LYS A 179 5.28 -0.21 -6.58
CA LYS A 179 4.66 1.09 -6.28
C LYS A 179 5.70 2.18 -6.05
N ARG A 180 6.75 1.85 -5.30
CA ARG A 180 7.84 2.76 -4.95
C ARG A 180 8.64 3.11 -6.19
N LEU A 181 8.90 2.11 -7.03
CA LEU A 181 9.57 2.32 -8.31
C LEU A 181 8.73 3.19 -9.26
N TYR A 182 7.41 2.98 -9.30
CA TYR A 182 6.50 3.84 -10.06
C TYR A 182 6.49 5.29 -9.56
N ASP A 183 6.41 5.50 -8.24
CA ASP A 183 6.48 6.83 -7.60
C ASP A 183 7.81 7.55 -7.96
N LEU A 184 8.95 6.84 -7.95
CA LEU A 184 10.26 7.38 -8.39
C LEU A 184 10.30 7.72 -9.89
N GLY A 185 9.62 6.91 -10.72
CA GLY A 185 9.49 7.16 -12.15
C GLY A 185 8.72 8.45 -12.42
N LEU A 186 7.57 8.63 -11.76
CA LEU A 186 6.78 9.86 -11.86
C LEU A 186 7.57 11.08 -11.40
N TYR A 187 8.31 10.97 -10.30
CA TYR A 187 9.16 12.05 -9.83
C TYR A 187 10.20 12.43 -10.87
N SER A 188 10.95 11.44 -11.38
CA SER A 188 12.02 11.63 -12.36
C SER A 188 11.52 12.29 -13.64
N ASP A 189 10.34 11.89 -14.11
CA ASP A 189 9.67 12.49 -15.26
C ASP A 189 9.31 13.98 -15.00
N ARG A 190 8.69 14.29 -13.85
CA ARG A 190 8.32 15.68 -13.50
C ARG A 190 9.51 16.63 -13.33
N ILE A 191 10.68 16.12 -12.98
CA ILE A 191 11.91 16.92 -12.90
C ILE A 191 12.73 16.92 -14.21
N GLY A 192 12.16 16.39 -15.31
CA GLY A 192 12.79 16.40 -16.65
C GLY A 192 13.86 15.33 -16.86
N HIS A 193 13.99 14.36 -15.96
CA HIS A 193 14.91 13.24 -16.10
C HIS A 193 14.23 12.04 -16.79
N GLU A 194 13.73 12.26 -18.00
CA GLU A 194 12.96 11.29 -18.80
C GLU A 194 13.59 9.90 -18.89
N LYS A 195 14.92 9.83 -19.10
CA LYS A 195 15.65 8.54 -19.16
C LYS A 195 15.55 7.75 -17.86
N LYS A 196 15.65 8.42 -16.71
CA LYS A 196 15.50 7.77 -15.39
C LYS A 196 14.04 7.39 -15.14
N GLY A 197 13.10 8.25 -15.53
CA GLY A 197 11.67 7.94 -15.49
C GLY A 197 11.34 6.68 -16.27
N PHE A 198 11.78 6.60 -17.53
CA PHE A 198 11.61 5.44 -18.39
C PHE A 198 12.22 4.16 -17.80
N GLN A 199 13.44 4.24 -17.25
CA GLN A 199 14.09 3.10 -16.60
C GLN A 199 13.29 2.60 -15.38
N ALA A 200 12.81 3.52 -14.54
CA ALA A 200 11.97 3.17 -13.40
C ALA A 200 10.67 2.49 -13.85
N PHE A 201 9.98 3.03 -14.86
CA PHE A 201 8.77 2.40 -15.40
C PHE A 201 9.05 1.04 -16.05
N SER A 202 10.19 0.86 -16.74
CA SER A 202 10.61 -0.45 -17.25
C SER A 202 10.76 -1.46 -16.12
N GLY A 203 11.44 -1.07 -15.03
CA GLY A 203 11.61 -1.94 -13.87
C GLY A 203 10.27 -2.30 -13.19
N VAL A 204 9.23 -1.45 -13.26
CA VAL A 204 7.87 -1.82 -12.81
C VAL A 204 7.33 -2.99 -13.65
N LEU A 205 7.51 -2.94 -14.98
CA LEU A 205 7.07 -4.01 -15.88
C LEU A 205 7.88 -5.31 -15.72
N GLU A 206 9.12 -5.22 -15.25
CA GLU A 206 9.97 -6.38 -14.96
C GLU A 206 9.63 -7.03 -13.63
N ALA A 207 9.37 -6.22 -12.59
CA ALA A 207 9.03 -6.69 -11.26
C ALA A 207 7.58 -7.19 -11.15
N GLU A 208 6.69 -6.70 -12.00
CA GLU A 208 5.27 -7.05 -12.00
C GLU A 208 4.91 -7.88 -13.25
N ALA A 209 4.17 -8.97 -13.08
CA ALA A 209 3.64 -9.70 -14.22
C ALA A 209 2.76 -8.77 -15.08
N ARG A 210 2.58 -9.07 -16.37
CA ARG A 210 1.70 -8.33 -17.31
C ARG A 210 0.26 -8.06 -16.82
N LYS A 211 -0.15 -8.71 -15.73
CA LYS A 211 -1.49 -8.68 -15.14
C LYS A 211 -1.61 -7.76 -13.91
N GLY A 212 -0.50 -7.24 -13.40
CA GLY A 212 -0.51 -6.45 -12.17
C GLY A 212 -1.05 -5.03 -12.37
N PHE A 213 -1.40 -4.41 -11.24
CA PHE A 213 -2.15 -3.15 -11.18
C PHE A 213 -1.41 -1.99 -11.87
N MET A 214 -0.09 -1.92 -11.74
CA MET A 214 0.68 -0.77 -12.23
C MET A 214 1.24 -0.97 -13.63
N PHE A 215 1.20 -2.20 -14.14
CA PHE A 215 1.61 -2.53 -15.50
C PHE A 215 1.02 -1.60 -16.59
N PRO A 216 -0.32 -1.38 -16.69
CA PRO A 216 -0.86 -0.48 -17.71
C PRO A 216 -0.43 0.97 -17.50
N MET A 217 -0.33 1.43 -16.25
CA MET A 217 0.05 2.82 -15.94
C MET A 217 1.52 3.09 -16.30
N ALA A 218 2.42 2.15 -15.98
CA ALA A 218 3.84 2.26 -16.33
C ALA A 218 4.04 2.18 -17.85
N SER A 219 3.32 1.27 -18.52
CA SER A 219 3.34 1.15 -19.98
C SER A 219 2.90 2.45 -20.66
N TYR A 220 1.84 3.08 -20.16
CA TYR A 220 1.36 4.37 -20.65
C TYR A 220 2.42 5.46 -20.51
N ARG A 221 3.03 5.61 -19.32
CA ARG A 221 4.08 6.61 -19.08
C ARG A 221 5.32 6.40 -19.96
N MET A 222 5.71 5.16 -20.20
CA MET A 222 6.79 4.85 -21.14
C MET A 222 6.44 5.25 -22.58
N ALA A 223 5.19 5.05 -23.00
CA ALA A 223 4.72 5.45 -24.32
C ALA A 223 4.68 6.98 -24.48
N GLU A 224 4.29 7.70 -23.43
CA GLU A 224 4.32 9.17 -23.35
C GLU A 224 5.76 9.70 -23.48
N ILE A 225 6.68 9.24 -22.63
CA ILE A 225 8.10 9.66 -22.64
C ILE A 225 8.77 9.34 -23.99
N SER A 226 8.46 8.19 -24.59
CA SER A 226 9.05 7.80 -25.88
C SER A 226 8.42 8.49 -27.10
N GLY A 227 7.43 9.37 -26.90
CA GLY A 227 6.74 10.08 -27.98
C GLY A 227 5.84 9.19 -28.85
N ARG A 228 5.56 7.96 -28.41
CA ARG A 228 4.74 6.98 -29.16
C ARG A 228 3.24 7.30 -29.14
N LEU A 229 2.80 8.17 -28.23
CA LEU A 229 1.42 8.62 -28.12
C LEU A 229 1.11 9.90 -28.93
N GLY A 230 2.10 10.45 -29.65
CA GLY A 230 2.00 11.78 -30.26
C GLY A 230 2.18 12.89 -29.22
N ARG A 231 2.72 14.04 -29.63
CA ARG A 231 2.74 15.26 -28.81
C ARG A 231 1.56 16.15 -29.17
#